data_AF-A0A1E4GQS0-F1
#
_entry.id   AF-A0A1E4GQS0-F1
#
_cell.length_a   1.000
_cell.length_b   1.000
_cell.length_c   1.000
_cell.angle_alpha   90.00
_cell.angle_beta   90.00
_cell.angle_gamma   90.00
#
_symmetry.space_group_name_H-M   'P 1'
#
loop_
_entity.id
_entity.type
_entity.pdbx_description
1 polymer ?
#
loop_
_entity_poly.entity_id
_entity_poly.type
_entity_poly.pdbx_seq_one_letter_code
_entity_poly.pdbx_strand_id
1 'polypeptide(L)' 'MPDRDINRRRAEELLRQAAETQNLAERSRLIGEATMFHMRAVEAEVGKLEGDLHATRTPEED' A
#
# COMPACT_ATOMS: atom_id res chain seq x y z
N MET A 1 -6.63 -8.52 -8.89
CA MET A 1 -6.59 -7.11 -8.42
C MET A 1 -5.15 -6.58 -8.59
N PRO A 2 -4.80 -6.05 -9.77
CA PRO A 2 -3.43 -5.70 -10.15
C PRO A 2 -2.83 -4.48 -9.41
N ASP A 3 -3.64 -3.53 -8.91
CA ASP A 3 -3.12 -2.29 -8.29
C ASP A 3 -2.46 -2.49 -6.90
N ARG A 4 -2.88 -3.52 -6.14
CA ARG A 4 -2.30 -3.82 -4.81
C ARG A 4 -0.82 -4.14 -4.89
N ASP A 5 -0.43 -4.87 -5.91
CA ASP A 5 0.96 -5.29 -6.09
C ASP A 5 1.85 -4.12 -6.53
N ILE A 6 1.29 -3.10 -7.18
CA ILE A 6 2.06 -1.97 -7.70
C ILE A 6 2.58 -1.10 -6.56
N ASN A 7 1.71 -0.67 -5.64
CA ASN A 7 2.12 0.19 -4.52
C ASN A 7 3.10 -0.52 -3.59
N ARG A 8 2.88 -1.81 -3.29
CA ARG A 8 3.79 -2.59 -2.47
C ARG A 8 5.15 -2.78 -3.14
N ARG A 9 5.18 -3.24 -4.40
CA ARG A 9 6.45 -3.43 -5.14
C ARG A 9 7.22 -2.12 -5.28
N ARG A 10 6.51 -1.00 -5.47
CA ARG A 10 7.16 0.31 -5.57
C ARG A 10 7.76 0.77 -4.24
N ALA A 11 7.06 0.54 -3.12
CA ALA A 11 7.61 0.82 -1.79
C ALA A 11 8.88 0.01 -1.52
N GLU A 12 8.87 -1.30 -1.85
CA GLU A 12 10.05 -2.17 -1.69
C GLU A 12 11.24 -1.75 -2.57
N GLU A 13 10.98 -1.34 -3.81
CA GLU A 13 12.00 -0.84 -4.72
C GLU A 13 12.66 0.44 -4.19
N LEU A 14 11.87 1.39 -3.68
CA LEU A 14 12.36 2.62 -3.08
C LEU A 14 13.19 2.36 -1.82
N LEU A 15 12.81 1.38 -0.99
CA LEU A 15 13.61 0.98 0.17
C LEU A 15 14.95 0.36 -0.24
N ARG A 16 14.98 -0.44 -1.32
CA ARG A 16 16.24 -0.99 -1.86
C ARG A 16 17.16 0.13 -2.35
N GLN A 17 16.63 1.09 -3.11
CA GLN A 17 17.38 2.26 -3.57
C GLN A 17 17.90 3.11 -2.40
N ALA A 18 17.08 3.30 -1.36
CA ALA A 18 17.49 4.03 -0.15
C ALA A 18 18.66 3.35 0.58
N ALA A 19 18.65 2.02 0.65
CA ALA A 19 19.72 1.24 1.29
C ALA A 19 21.07 1.40 0.56
N GLU A 20 21.04 1.53 -0.77
CA GLU A 20 22.24 1.72 -1.61
C GLU A 20 22.71 3.19 -1.64
N THR A 21 21.86 4.14 -1.27
CA THR A 21 22.15 5.57 -1.34
C THR A 21 23.02 6.03 -0.17
N GLN A 22 24.20 6.59 -0.44
CA GLN A 22 25.10 7.15 0.59
C GLN A 22 24.75 8.58 1.01
N ASN A 23 24.06 9.34 0.17
CA ASN A 23 23.62 10.69 0.49
C ASN A 23 22.43 10.64 1.46
N LEU A 24 22.59 11.26 2.64
CA LEU A 24 21.58 11.20 3.70
C LEU A 24 20.26 11.91 3.33
N ALA A 25 20.33 13.02 2.60
CA ALA A 25 19.13 13.76 2.19
C ALA A 25 18.33 12.95 1.16
N GLU A 26 19.01 12.38 0.17
CA GLU A 26 18.37 11.53 -0.84
C GLU A 26 17.84 10.23 -0.25
N ARG A 27 18.58 9.60 0.68
CA ARG A 27 18.09 8.44 1.42
C ARG A 27 16.81 8.75 2.19
N SER A 28 16.76 9.91 2.87
CA SER A 28 15.58 10.35 3.60
C SER A 28 14.38 10.58 2.68
N ARG A 29 14.60 11.18 1.50
CA ARG A 29 13.57 11.37 0.47
C ARG A 29 12.99 10.03 0.01
N LEU A 30 13.85 9.07 -0.34
CA LEU A 30 13.43 7.75 -0.81
C LEU A 30 12.64 6.97 0.24
N ILE A 31 13.04 7.04 1.52
CA ILE A 31 12.29 6.42 2.63
C ILE A 31 10.92 7.07 2.80
N GLY A 32 10.84 8.41 2.71
CA GLY A 32 9.56 9.13 2.76
C GLY A 32 8.62 8.70 1.64
N GLU A 33 9.12 8.60 0.41
CA GLU A 33 8.34 8.12 -0.74
C GLU A 33 7.90 6.66 -0.59
N ALA A 34 8.79 5.78 -0.12
CA ALA A 34 8.44 4.39 0.16
C ALA A 34 7.30 4.28 1.18
N THR A 35 7.35 5.12 2.23
CA THR A 35 6.32 5.17 3.27
C THR A 35 4.98 5.59 2.68
N MET A 36 4.94 6.59 1.80
CA MET A 36 3.72 7.02 1.12
C MET A 36 3.10 5.90 0.27
N PHE A 37 3.91 5.17 -0.49
CA PHE A 37 3.43 4.03 -1.29
C PHE A 37 2.95 2.87 -0.41
N HIS A 38 3.63 2.61 0.70
CA HIS A 38 3.21 1.59 1.66
C HIS A 38 1.85 1.91 2.29
N MET A 39 1.64 3.15 2.73
CA MET A 39 0.36 3.59 3.31
C MET A 39 -0.79 3.43 2.30
N ARG A 40 -0.58 3.79 1.03
CA ARG A 40 -1.58 3.58 -0.03
C ARG A 40 -1.90 2.10 -0.27
N ALA A 41 -0.90 1.22 -0.13
CA ALA A 41 -1.13 -0.22 -0.24
C ALA A 41 -1.98 -0.75 0.92
N VAL A 42 -1.73 -0.27 2.14
CA VAL A 42 -2.50 -0.61 3.35
C VAL A 42 -3.92 -0.07 3.28
N GLU A 43 -4.12 1.18 2.86
CA GLU A 43 -5.47 1.77 2.68
C GLU A 43 -6.30 0.98 1.66
N ALA A 44 -5.69 0.55 0.55
CA ALA A 44 -6.33 -0.33 -0.43
C ALA A 44 -6.59 -1.75 0.10
N GLU A 45 -5.95 -2.13 1.21
CA GLU A 45 -6.21 -3.38 1.92
C GLU A 45 -7.38 -3.25 2.90
N VAL A 46 -7.34 -2.21 3.75
CA VAL A 46 -8.37 -1.90 4.75
C VAL A 46 -9.71 -1.55 4.08
N GLY A 47 -9.72 -0.71 3.05
CA GLY A 47 -10.95 -0.33 2.35
C GLY A 47 -11.67 -1.52 1.68
N LYS A 48 -10.98 -2.64 1.44
CA LYS A 48 -11.60 -3.89 0.98
C LYS A 48 -12.17 -4.71 2.13
N LEU A 49 -11.52 -4.72 3.29
CA LEU A 49 -12.05 -5.38 4.49
C LEU A 49 -13.33 -4.71 4.99
N GLU A 50 -13.40 -3.38 4.90
CA GLU A 50 -14.63 -2.63 5.21
C GLU A 50 -15.71 -2.78 4.14
N GLY A 51 -15.32 -2.88 2.86
CA GLY A 51 -16.26 -3.12 1.74
C GLY A 51 -16.90 -4.52 1.73
N ASP A 52 -16.20 -5.54 2.25
CA ASP A 52 -16.70 -6.93 2.29
C ASP A 52 -17.63 -7.22 3.48
N LEU A 53 -17.72 -6.33 4.49
CA LEU A 53 -18.60 -6.51 5.65
C LEU A 53 -20.10 -6.34 5.34
N HIS A 54 -20.45 -5.76 4.18
CA HIS A 54 -21.85 -5.59 3.74
C HIS A 54 -22.29 -6.52 2.60
N ALA A 55 -21.42 -7.41 2.11
CA ALA A 55 -21.73 -8.32 1.00
C ALA A 55 -22.53 -9.58 1.39
N THR A 56 -22.94 -9.73 2.66
CA THR A 56 -23.70 -10.90 3.15
C THR A 56 -25.06 -10.56 3.76
N ARG A 57 -25.76 -9.57 3.20
CA ARG A 57 -27.22 -9.46 3.39
C ARG A 57 -27.92 -9.83 2.09
N THR A 58 -28.02 -11.13 1.81
CA THR A 58 -29.15 -11.64 1.06
C THR A 58 -30.42 -11.24 1.82
N PRO A 59 -31.36 -10.51 1.20
CA PRO A 59 -32.67 -10.39 1.80
C PRO A 59 -33.34 -11.75 1.66
N GLU A 60 -33.44 -12.50 2.76
CA GLU A 60 -34.48 -13.51 2.85
C GLU A 60 -35.81 -12.76 2.97
N GLU A 61 -36.62 -12.92 1.92
CA GLU A 61 -38.01 -12.52 1.85
C GLU A 61 -38.81 -13.28 2.91
N ASP A 62 -39.66 -12.56 3.66
CA ASP A 62 -40.90 -13.06 4.27
C ASP A 62 -41.91 -11.91 4.41
#